data_AF-A0A7X8B9I2-F1
#
_entry.id   AF-A0A7X8B9I2-F1
#
_cell.length_a   1.000
_cell.length_b   1.000
_cell.length_c   1.000
_cell.angle_alpha   90.00
_cell.angle_beta   90.00
_cell.angle_gamma   90.00
#
_symmetry.space_group_name_H-M   'P 1'
#
loop_
_entity.id
_entity.type
_entity.pdbx_description
1 polymer ?
#
loop_
_entity_poly.entity_id
_entity_poly.type
_entity_poly.pdbx_seq_one_letter_code
_entity_poly.pdbx_strand_id
1 'polypeptide(L)'
;MTMVDGPRQLCIRVEGELRQALDAELGGLIVTRLPSGTELRGRLPDATRQWSVLHRLQRAGLVLRSVERVDVPDGVSTAEHSQQGPLALVEVEGYAGELIAASIQNMEVHQNPPSTTLTIPFTSDQALFEVLWELETLAFDVLDMHIVD
;
A
#
# COMPACT_ATOMS: atom_id res chain seq x y z
N MET A 1 6.15 -25.22 3.36
CA MET A 1 7.21 -24.39 2.77
C MET A 1 7.10 -23.03 3.44
N THR A 2 8.04 -22.69 4.32
CA THR A 2 7.96 -21.47 5.15
C THR A 2 8.50 -20.31 4.33
N MET A 3 7.62 -19.41 3.89
CA MET A 3 8.01 -18.17 3.22
C MET A 3 8.85 -17.35 4.20
N VAL A 4 10.14 -17.19 3.91
CA VAL A 4 10.97 -16.20 4.62
C VAL A 4 10.55 -14.86 4.05
N ASP A 5 9.65 -14.16 4.76
CA ASP A 5 9.26 -12.80 4.42
C ASP A 5 10.51 -11.92 4.55
N GLY A 6 11.09 -11.55 3.41
CA GLY A 6 12.23 -10.65 3.38
C GLY A 6 11.88 -9.30 4.00
N PRO A 7 12.86 -8.46 4.38
CA PRO A 7 12.55 -7.14 4.91
C PRO A 7 11.88 -6.29 3.83
N ARG A 8 10.55 -6.18 3.87
CA ARG A 8 9.77 -5.29 3.00
C ARG A 8 9.78 -3.87 3.53
N GLN A 9 9.91 -2.91 2.62
CA GLN A 9 9.73 -1.49 2.89
C GLN A 9 8.41 -1.01 2.31
N LEU A 10 7.81 -0.03 2.98
CA LEU A 10 6.66 0.67 2.44
C LEU A 10 7.15 1.70 1.42
N CYS A 11 6.49 1.78 0.27
CA CYS A 11 6.63 2.81 -0.73
C CYS A 11 5.28 3.52 -0.85
N ILE A 12 5.23 4.79 -0.44
CA ILE A 12 4.03 5.62 -0.50
C ILE A 12 4.23 6.65 -1.60
N ARG A 13 3.28 6.77 -2.53
CA ARG A 13 3.24 7.85 -3.52
C ARG A 13 2.09 8.79 -3.23
N VAL A 14 2.41 10.07 -3.20
CA VAL A 14 1.43 11.14 -3.01
C VAL A 14 1.59 12.22 -4.06
N GLU A 15 0.47 12.81 -4.44
CA GLU A 15 0.42 14.02 -5.25
C GLU A 15 0.37 15.27 -4.37
N GLY A 16 1.04 16.32 -4.82
CA GLY A 16 1.18 17.59 -4.11
C GLY A 16 2.58 17.82 -3.55
N GLU A 17 2.79 19.02 -3.00
CA GLU A 17 4.08 19.45 -2.47
C GLU A 17 4.22 19.14 -0.99
N LEU A 18 5.23 18.33 -0.65
CA LEU A 18 5.57 18.07 0.73
C LEU A 18 6.25 19.30 1.34
N ARG A 19 5.62 19.86 2.39
CA ARG A 19 6.20 20.98 3.14
C ARG A 19 7.39 20.51 3.98
N GLN A 20 8.41 21.35 4.09
CA GLN A 20 9.66 21.06 4.79
C GLN A 20 9.49 20.68 6.28
N ALA A 21 8.41 21.14 6.92
CA ALA A 21 8.08 20.76 8.29
C ALA A 21 7.61 19.30 8.42
N LEU A 22 6.98 18.74 7.38
CA LEU A 22 6.52 17.36 7.38
C LEU A 22 7.69 16.37 7.27
N ASP A 23 8.77 16.72 6.59
CA ASP A 23 9.98 15.89 6.46
C ASP A 23 10.54 15.44 7.82
N ALA A 24 10.53 16.33 8.81
CA ALA A 24 11.03 16.05 10.16
C ALA A 24 10.11 15.09 10.94
N GLU A 25 8.82 15.05 10.61
CA GLU A 25 7.80 14.26 11.31
C GLU A 25 7.62 12.85 10.75
N LEU A 26 8.14 12.59 9.54
CA LEU A 26 8.00 11.35 8.79
C LEU A 26 8.97 10.23 9.22
N GLY A 27 9.76 10.47 10.28
CA GLY A 27 10.30 9.39 11.11
C GLY A 27 11.21 8.39 10.40
N GLY A 28 12.17 8.87 9.60
CA GLY A 28 13.17 8.02 8.95
C GLY A 28 12.78 7.49 7.57
N LEU A 29 11.63 7.91 7.03
CA LEU A 29 11.29 7.69 5.63
C LEU A 29 12.21 8.53 4.73
N ILE A 30 12.73 7.92 3.68
CA ILE A 30 13.45 8.58 2.60
C ILE A 30 12.42 9.25 1.70
N VAL A 31 12.54 10.56 1.54
CA VAL A 31 11.64 11.36 0.69
C VAL A 31 12.33 11.65 -0.63
N THR A 32 11.69 11.26 -1.73
CA THR A 32 12.14 11.53 -3.10
C THR A 32 11.09 12.37 -3.81
N ARG A 33 11.48 13.54 -4.32
CA ARG A 33 10.59 14.39 -5.13
C ARG A 33 10.56 13.88 -6.56
N LEU A 34 9.35 13.65 -7.08
CA LEU A 34 9.09 13.20 -8.44
C LEU A 34 8.40 14.32 -9.24
N PRO A 35 8.44 14.30 -10.58
CA PRO A 35 7.73 15.27 -11.41
C PRO A 35 6.22 15.30 -11.14
N SER A 36 5.63 14.16 -10.76
CA SER A 36 4.20 14.00 -10.48
C SER A 36 3.85 14.11 -8.98
N GLY A 37 4.81 14.35 -8.08
CA GLY A 37 4.52 14.41 -6.65
C GLY A 37 5.70 14.00 -5.77
N THR A 38 5.42 13.26 -4.70
CA THR A 38 6.42 12.82 -3.73
C THR A 38 6.31 11.32 -3.48
N GLU A 39 7.45 10.65 -3.41
CA GLU A 39 7.58 9.26 -3.01
C GLU A 39 8.27 9.17 -1.65
N LEU A 40 7.67 8.42 -0.72
CA LEU A 40 8.20 8.16 0.61
C LEU A 40 8.52 6.67 0.74
N ARG A 41 9.76 6.33 1.07
CA ARG A 41 10.21 4.94 1.24
C ARG A 41 10.79 4.67 2.61
N GLY A 42 10.44 3.55 3.21
CA GLY A 42 11.13 3.08 4.41
C GLY A 42 10.32 2.05 5.20
N ARG A 43 10.86 1.63 6.35
CA ARG A 43 10.20 0.66 7.22
C ARG A 43 9.35 1.41 8.24
N LEU A 44 8.06 1.04 8.31
CA LEU A 44 7.17 1.45 9.39
C LEU A 44 6.81 0.18 10.19
N PRO A 45 7.18 0.11 11.48
CA PRO A 45 7.22 -1.14 12.23
C PRO A 45 5.85 -1.73 12.57
N ASP A 46 4.78 -0.93 12.50
CA ASP A 46 3.43 -1.34 12.85
C ASP A 46 2.37 -0.52 12.10
N ALA A 47 1.14 -1.05 12.09
CA ALA A 47 -0.02 -0.43 11.44
C ALA A 47 -0.36 0.95 12.03
N THR A 48 -0.09 1.20 13.31
CA THR A 48 -0.37 2.49 13.96
C THR A 48 0.55 3.59 13.41
N ARG A 49 1.84 3.27 13.22
CA ARG A 49 2.82 4.15 12.57
C ARG A 49 2.47 4.40 11.11
N GLN A 50 2.04 3.36 10.38
CA GLN A 50 1.58 3.49 9.00
C GLN A 50 0.37 4.44 8.92
N TRP A 51 -0.66 4.19 9.72
CA TRP A 51 -1.84 5.06 9.79
C TRP A 51 -1.50 6.50 10.16
N SER A 52 -0.63 6.70 11.17
CA SER A 52 -0.20 8.04 11.57
C SER A 52 0.52 8.78 10.45
N VAL A 53 1.28 8.11 9.58
CA VAL A 53 1.95 8.74 8.45
C VAL A 53 0.94 9.10 7.37
N LEU A 54 0.10 8.13 6.97
CA LEU A 54 -0.91 8.32 5.92
C LEU A 54 -1.87 9.47 6.26
N HIS A 55 -2.41 9.47 7.47
CA HIS A 55 -3.30 10.52 7.94
C HIS A 55 -2.63 11.91 8.02
N ARG A 56 -1.32 11.99 8.29
CA ARG A 56 -0.59 13.27 8.25
C ARG A 56 -0.43 13.78 6.82
N LEU A 57 -0.15 12.90 5.87
CA LEU A 57 -0.07 13.25 4.45
C LEU A 57 -1.42 13.81 3.98
N GLN A 58 -2.52 13.14 4.33
CA GLN A 58 -3.88 13.60 4.05
C GLN A 58 -4.15 14.99 4.63
N ARG A 59 -3.84 15.19 5.92
CA ARG A 59 -4.03 16.48 6.61
C ARG A 59 -3.19 17.61 6.03
N ALA A 60 -2.06 17.28 5.40
CA ALA A 60 -1.23 18.24 4.68
C ALA A 60 -1.83 18.62 3.31
N GLY A 61 -2.94 18.00 2.91
CA GLY A 61 -3.59 18.20 1.60
C GLY A 61 -2.94 17.40 0.48
N LEU A 62 -2.12 16.39 0.81
CA LEU A 62 -1.51 15.50 -0.17
C LEU A 62 -2.51 14.41 -0.55
N VAL A 63 -2.60 14.12 -1.83
CA VAL A 63 -3.49 13.08 -2.34
C VAL A 63 -2.72 11.78 -2.40
N LEU A 64 -3.13 10.79 -1.61
CA LEU A 64 -2.57 9.45 -1.72
C LEU A 64 -2.85 8.88 -3.11
N ARG A 65 -1.81 8.35 -3.77
CA ARG A 65 -1.88 7.71 -5.08
C ARG A 65 -1.54 6.24 -5.04
N SER A 66 -0.48 5.85 -4.33
CA SER A 66 -0.23 4.43 -4.08
C SER A 66 0.42 4.17 -2.73
N VAL A 67 0.17 2.97 -2.21
CA VAL A 67 0.92 2.36 -1.11
C VAL A 67 1.29 0.95 -1.51
N GLU A 68 2.58 0.69 -1.61
CA GLU A 68 3.15 -0.58 -2.05
C GLU A 68 4.12 -1.10 -0.98
N ARG A 69 4.27 -2.43 -0.89
CA ARG A 69 5.30 -3.07 -0.06
C ARG A 69 6.33 -3.69 -0.98
N VAL A 70 7.51 -3.08 -1.02
CA VAL A 70 8.59 -3.44 -1.94
C VAL A 70 9.66 -4.20 -1.17
N ASP A 71 10.12 -5.33 -1.70
CA ASP A 71 11.25 -6.07 -1.13
C ASP A 71 12.52 -5.21 -1.18
N VAL A 72 13.27 -5.18 -0.07
CA VAL A 72 14.57 -4.51 -0.04
C VAL A 72 15.60 -5.47 -0.62
N PRO A 73 16.29 -5.13 -1.73
CA PRO A 73 17.38 -5.95 -2.22
C PRO A 73 18.56 -5.84 -1.25
N ASP A 74 18.65 -6.76 -0.29
CA ASP A 74 19.92 -7.04 0.35
C ASP A 74 20.85 -7.64 -0.72
N GLY A 75 22.04 -7.04 -0.84
CA GLY A 75 22.97 -7.34 -1.92
C GLY A 75 23.12 -8.84 -2.19
N VAL A 76 22.96 -9.20 -3.46
CA VAL A 76 22.96 -10.56 -4.04
C VAL A 76 21.62 -11.32 -3.89
N SER A 77 20.68 -11.02 -4.78
CA SER A 77 19.79 -12.05 -5.32
C SER A 77 19.43 -11.74 -6.78
N THR A 78 19.97 -12.57 -7.65
CA THR A 78 19.45 -12.80 -9.00
C THR A 78 18.05 -13.40 -8.91
N ALA A 79 17.19 -12.96 -9.83
CA ALA A 79 15.83 -13.43 -10.11
C ALA A 79 14.73 -12.90 -9.19
N GLU A 80 14.07 -11.84 -9.70
CA GLU A 80 12.62 -11.84 -9.97
C GLU A 80 11.84 -12.93 -9.23
N HIS A 81 11.49 -12.68 -7.97
CA HIS A 81 10.27 -13.25 -7.42
C HIS A 81 9.17 -12.22 -7.63
N SER A 82 8.82 -11.98 -8.90
CA SER A 82 7.43 -11.67 -9.21
C SER A 82 6.60 -12.71 -8.47
N GLN A 83 5.66 -12.27 -7.66
CA GLN A 83 4.67 -13.14 -7.05
C GLN A 83 3.90 -13.81 -8.21
N GLN A 84 4.39 -14.95 -8.72
CA GLN A 84 3.77 -15.71 -9.81
C GLN A 84 2.56 -16.53 -9.32
N GLY A 85 1.85 -15.99 -8.34
CA GLY A 85 0.57 -16.51 -7.88
C GLY A 85 -0.55 -15.65 -8.45
N PRO A 86 -1.79 -16.18 -8.49
CA PRO A 86 -2.93 -15.42 -8.96
C PRO A 86 -3.08 -14.13 -8.15
N LEU A 87 -3.39 -13.04 -8.83
CA LEU A 87 -3.63 -11.73 -8.24
C LEU A 87 -5.12 -11.42 -8.32
N ALA A 88 -5.69 -10.91 -7.23
CA ALA A 88 -7.03 -10.36 -7.23
C ALA A 88 -6.92 -8.84 -7.34
N LEU A 89 -7.61 -8.29 -8.34
CA LEU A 89 -7.79 -6.86 -8.51
C LEU A 89 -9.19 -6.53 -8.00
N VAL A 90 -9.25 -5.80 -6.89
CA VAL A 90 -10.50 -5.42 -6.22
C VAL A 90 -10.66 -3.91 -6.30
N GLU A 91 -11.75 -3.45 -6.87
CA GLU A 91 -12.11 -2.04 -6.88
C GLU A 91 -13.10 -1.74 -5.75
N VAL A 92 -12.82 -0.73 -4.93
CA VAL A 92 -13.69 -0.28 -3.84
C VAL A 92 -14.05 1.19 -4.01
N GLU A 93 -15.23 1.57 -3.52
CA GLU A 93 -15.70 2.94 -3.62
C GLU A 93 -14.92 3.91 -2.72
N GLY A 94 -14.61 5.09 -3.27
CA GLY A 94 -14.16 6.25 -2.52
C GLY A 94 -12.64 6.36 -2.31
N TYR A 95 -12.29 7.31 -1.44
CA TYR A 95 -10.92 7.65 -1.07
C TYR A 95 -10.50 6.84 0.17
N ALA A 96 -10.43 5.53 -0.01
CA ALA A 96 -10.25 4.56 1.06
C ALA A 96 -8.79 4.11 1.24
N GLY A 97 -7.89 4.56 0.36
CA GLY A 97 -6.56 3.96 0.24
C GLY A 97 -5.73 4.00 1.52
N GLU A 98 -5.88 5.04 2.33
CA GLU A 98 -5.15 5.19 3.58
C GLU A 98 -5.59 4.21 4.66
N LEU A 99 -6.91 4.02 4.82
CA LEU A 99 -7.47 3.10 5.80
C LEU A 99 -7.13 1.66 5.41
N ILE A 100 -7.32 1.33 4.14
CA ILE A 100 -7.09 -0.02 3.63
C ILE A 100 -5.61 -0.39 3.71
N ALA A 101 -4.70 0.50 3.28
CA ALA A 101 -3.27 0.23 3.30
C ALA A 101 -2.72 0.01 4.73
N ALA A 102 -3.32 0.68 5.73
CA ALA A 102 -2.95 0.53 7.13
C ALA A 102 -3.51 -0.74 7.77
N SER A 103 -4.73 -1.16 7.40
CA SER A 103 -5.40 -2.31 8.00
C SER A 103 -4.98 -3.64 7.39
N ILE A 104 -4.82 -3.69 6.06
CA ILE A 104 -4.65 -4.96 5.36
C ILE A 104 -3.20 -5.13 4.90
N GLN A 105 -2.58 -6.19 5.41
CA GLN A 105 -1.19 -6.52 5.11
C GLN A 105 -1.11 -7.30 3.79
N ASN A 106 -0.01 -7.12 3.05
CA ASN A 106 0.26 -7.83 1.78
C ASN A 106 -0.66 -7.48 0.60
N MET A 107 -0.94 -6.19 0.37
CA MET A 107 -1.55 -5.69 -0.86
C MET A 107 -0.87 -4.42 -1.35
N GLU A 108 -1.02 -4.14 -2.65
CA GLU A 108 -0.76 -2.83 -3.23
C GLU A 108 -2.08 -2.07 -3.33
N VAL A 109 -2.07 -0.82 -2.89
CA VAL A 109 -3.25 0.04 -2.89
C VAL A 109 -3.00 1.18 -3.85
N HIS A 110 -3.87 1.33 -4.84
CA HIS A 110 -3.81 2.40 -5.84
C HIS A 110 -5.09 3.22 -5.78
N GLN A 111 -4.97 4.51 -5.49
CA GLN A 111 -6.14 5.38 -5.35
C GLN A 111 -6.31 6.27 -6.59
N ASN A 112 -7.39 6.03 -7.33
CA ASN A 112 -7.77 6.80 -8.51
C ASN A 112 -9.26 7.18 -8.43
N PRO A 113 -9.58 8.32 -7.80
CA PRO A 113 -10.96 8.70 -7.53
C PRO A 113 -11.86 8.70 -8.77
N PRO A 114 -13.12 8.25 -8.64
CA PRO A 114 -13.85 8.05 -7.39
C PRO A 114 -13.63 6.70 -6.70
N SER A 115 -12.69 5.84 -7.14
CA SER A 115 -12.45 4.52 -6.58
C SER A 115 -11.00 4.30 -6.09
N THR A 116 -10.81 3.19 -5.38
CA THR A 116 -9.50 2.68 -4.97
C THR A 116 -9.37 1.23 -5.47
N THR A 117 -8.26 0.92 -6.14
CA THR A 117 -7.94 -0.43 -6.62
C THR A 117 -6.94 -1.09 -5.67
N LEU A 118 -7.22 -2.33 -5.29
CA LEU A 118 -6.37 -3.18 -4.47
C LEU A 118 -5.83 -4.30 -5.34
N THR A 119 -4.51 -4.45 -5.40
CA THR A 119 -3.86 -5.62 -6.00
C THR A 119 -3.43 -6.55 -4.88
N ILE A 120 -4.05 -7.72 -4.82
CA ILE A 120 -3.92 -8.66 -3.71
C ILE A 120 -3.31 -9.94 -4.23
N PRO A 121 -2.04 -10.25 -3.90
CA PRO A 121 -1.51 -11.59 -4.09
C PRO A 121 -2.19 -12.55 -3.13
N PHE A 122 -2.71 -13.67 -3.66
CA PHE A 122 -3.30 -14.70 -2.83
C PHE A 122 -2.78 -16.09 -3.19
N THR A 123 -2.67 -16.95 -2.18
CA THR A 123 -2.19 -18.33 -2.31
C THR A 123 -3.30 -19.37 -2.18
N SER A 124 -4.50 -18.92 -1.79
CA SER A 124 -5.71 -19.72 -1.66
C SER A 124 -6.94 -18.80 -1.63
N ASP A 125 -8.09 -19.36 -1.98
CA ASP A 125 -9.38 -18.66 -1.91
C ASP A 125 -9.66 -18.15 -0.48
N GLN A 126 -9.26 -18.91 0.54
CA GLN A 126 -9.45 -18.51 1.94
C GLN A 126 -8.70 -17.20 2.25
N ALA A 127 -7.46 -17.05 1.80
CA ALA A 127 -6.70 -15.81 2.01
C ALA A 127 -7.36 -14.61 1.32
N LEU A 128 -7.96 -14.83 0.14
CA LEU A 128 -8.72 -13.78 -0.55
C LEU A 128 -10.00 -13.42 0.23
N PHE A 129 -10.73 -14.41 0.74
CA PHE A 129 -11.93 -14.17 1.56
C PHE A 129 -11.64 -13.43 2.86
N GLU A 130 -10.51 -13.67 3.51
CA GLU A 130 -10.09 -12.92 4.70
C GLU A 130 -9.94 -11.43 4.38
N VAL A 131 -9.32 -11.09 3.25
CA VAL A 131 -9.20 -9.69 2.81
C VAL A 131 -10.55 -9.07 2.47
N LEU A 132 -11.42 -9.78 1.74
CA LEU A 132 -12.76 -9.29 1.42
C LEU A 132 -13.61 -9.07 2.67
N TRP A 133 -13.48 -9.97 3.66
CA TRP A 133 -14.14 -9.84 4.95
C TRP A 133 -13.66 -8.62 5.74
N GLU A 134 -12.36 -8.31 5.69
CA GLU A 134 -11.83 -7.09 6.29
C GLU A 134 -12.38 -5.83 5.62
N LEU A 135 -12.50 -5.81 4.28
CA LEU A 135 -13.12 -4.70 3.56
C LEU A 135 -14.59 -4.51 3.96
N GLU A 136 -15.36 -5.59 4.07
CA GLU A 136 -16.75 -5.57 4.54
C GLU A 136 -16.83 -5.06 5.99
N THR A 137 -15.92 -5.52 6.86
CA THR A 137 -15.86 -5.07 8.27
C THR A 137 -15.56 -3.57 8.38
N LEU A 138 -14.81 -3.02 7.42
CA LEU A 138 -14.52 -1.59 7.31
C LEU A 138 -15.65 -0.81 6.60
N ALA A 139 -16.75 -1.48 6.22
CA ALA A 139 -17.89 -0.92 5.50
C ALA A 139 -17.52 -0.30 4.15
N PHE A 140 -16.56 -0.91 3.43
CA PHE A 140 -16.27 -0.54 2.05
C PHE A 140 -17.10 -1.35 1.06
N ASP A 141 -17.72 -0.63 0.13
CA ASP A 141 -18.44 -1.24 -0.98
C ASP A 141 -17.45 -1.70 -2.07
N VAL A 142 -17.42 -3.00 -2.33
CA VAL A 142 -16.68 -3.59 -3.45
C VAL A 142 -17.47 -3.37 -4.74
N LEU A 143 -16.87 -2.65 -5.68
CA LEU A 143 -17.47 -2.27 -6.96
C LEU A 143 -17.24 -3.33 -8.03
N ASP A 144 -16.02 -3.88 -8.09
CA ASP A 144 -15.64 -4.92 -9.04
C ASP A 144 -14.53 -5.81 -8.46
N MET A 145 -14.46 -7.06 -8.92
CA MET A 145 -13.37 -7.97 -8.59
C MET A 145 -13.07 -8.90 -9.77
N HIS A 146 -11.80 -8.96 -10.15
CA HIS A 146 -11.33 -9.91 -11.15
C HIS A 146 -10.02 -10.58 -10.72
N ILE A 147 -9.90 -11.86 -11.07
CA ILE A 147 -8.69 -12.66 -10.84
C ILE A 147 -7.88 -12.66 -12.12
N VAL A 148 -6.58 -12.38 -12.01
CA VAL A 148 -5.62 -12.45 -13.10
C VAL A 148 -4.51 -13.44 -12.75
N ASP A 149 -4.14 -14.27 -13.72
CA ASP A 149 -3.08 -15.30 -13.62
C ASP A 149 -1.72 -14.77 -14.10
#